data_AF-A0A091BV74-F1
#
_entry.id   AF-A0A091BV74-F1
#
_cell.length_a   1.000
_cell.length_b   1.000
_cell.length_c   1.000
_cell.angle_alpha   90.00
_cell.angle_beta   90.00
_cell.angle_gamma   90.00
#
_symmetry.space_group_name_H-M   'P 1'
#
loop_
_entity.id
_entity.type
_entity.pdbx_description
1 polymer ?
#
loop_
_entity_poly.entity_id
_entity_poly.type
_entity_poly.pdbx_seq_one_letter_code
_entity_poly.pdbx_strand_id
1 'polypeptide(L)'
;MWVLVAVGLWVAAAVAFVLSPWFPQAKLGGVAEASGGWLSATVLAALATAVVAYALVFGPGRQRPGDVGWRGGALVPALAVTLGLWLAMQFALWITAETGASAALHPAWAAGAAAALAPLLAQVVATALFEETVFRGWLWPQLALRLRAWLSPWLAAGLAMVLSQAVFALLHLPGLLQAGLDGQALDVALLMLFLSGLVLALVYAATGNLFIAVGAHALGNAPTPLLAGGEPGIANNVLLLGLVGVMLLGGLLRWRQRRRG
;
A
#
# COMPACT_ATOMS: atom_id res chain seq x y z
N MET A 1 -19.80 15.24 -6.23
CA MET A 1 -19.47 14.43 -7.42
C MET A 1 -18.14 14.87 -8.01
N TRP A 2 -17.97 16.17 -8.25
CA TRP A 2 -16.79 16.72 -8.92
C TRP A 2 -15.45 16.40 -8.22
N VAL A 3 -15.38 16.33 -6.88
CA VAL A 3 -14.11 16.00 -6.18
C VAL A 3 -13.63 14.58 -6.50
N LEU A 4 -14.54 13.60 -6.62
CA LEU A 4 -14.18 12.25 -7.08
C LEU A 4 -13.52 12.28 -8.45
N VAL A 5 -14.15 12.99 -9.39
CA VAL A 5 -13.67 13.14 -10.76
C VAL A 5 -12.33 13.88 -10.76
N ALA A 6 -12.21 14.97 -10.01
CA ALA A 6 -10.99 15.77 -9.95
C ALA A 6 -9.79 14.97 -9.40
N VAL A 7 -9.97 14.22 -8.32
CA VAL A 7 -8.90 13.36 -7.79
C VAL A 7 -8.58 12.23 -8.78
N GLY A 8 -9.58 11.59 -9.38
CA GLY A 8 -9.35 10.54 -10.38
C GLY A 8 -8.57 11.04 -11.60
N LEU A 9 -8.95 12.20 -12.15
CA LEU A 9 -8.24 12.85 -13.24
C LEU A 9 -6.83 13.27 -12.85
N TRP A 10 -6.65 13.81 -11.64
CA TRP A 10 -5.33 14.17 -11.13
C TRP A 10 -4.41 12.97 -11.02
N VAL A 11 -4.87 11.86 -10.41
CA VAL A 11 -4.05 10.65 -10.25
C VAL A 11 -3.69 10.06 -11.61
N ALA A 12 -4.64 9.99 -12.55
CA ALA A 12 -4.36 9.54 -13.91
C ALA A 12 -3.35 10.44 -14.63
N ALA A 13 -3.49 11.77 -14.51
CA ALA A 13 -2.56 12.74 -15.09
C ALA A 13 -1.16 12.65 -14.46
N ALA A 14 -1.08 12.47 -13.14
CA ALA A 14 0.19 12.30 -12.43
C ALA A 14 0.91 11.03 -12.87
N VAL A 15 0.20 9.91 -12.99
CA VAL A 15 0.74 8.65 -13.53
C VAL A 15 1.24 8.85 -14.97
N ALA A 16 0.43 9.46 -15.83
CA ALA A 16 0.82 9.74 -17.21
C ALA A 16 2.08 10.63 -17.29
N PHE A 17 2.18 11.66 -16.42
CA PHE A 17 3.35 12.52 -16.35
C PHE A 17 4.59 11.78 -15.88
N VAL A 18 4.50 10.98 -14.81
CA VAL A 18 5.63 10.19 -14.26
C VAL A 18 6.19 9.21 -15.30
N LEU A 19 5.31 8.63 -16.12
CA LEU A 19 5.71 7.69 -17.17
C LEU A 19 6.12 8.39 -18.48
N SER A 20 5.98 9.71 -18.58
CA SER A 20 6.30 10.46 -19.80
C SER A 20 7.81 10.69 -19.96
N PRO A 21 8.32 10.88 -21.18
CA PRO A 21 9.71 11.29 -21.42
C PRO A 21 10.09 12.64 -20.80
N TRP A 22 9.11 13.43 -20.37
CA TRP A 22 9.32 14.76 -19.77
C TRP A 22 9.50 14.70 -18.26
N PHE A 23 9.27 13.53 -17.64
CA PHE A 23 9.56 13.35 -16.23
C PHE A 23 11.06 13.50 -15.99
N PRO A 24 11.51 14.34 -15.04
CA PRO A 24 12.92 14.70 -14.89
C PRO A 24 13.75 13.61 -14.18
N GLN A 25 13.65 12.36 -14.64
CA GLN A 25 14.24 11.17 -14.03
C GLN A 25 15.74 11.34 -13.74
N ALA A 26 16.51 11.86 -14.71
CA ALA A 26 17.95 12.06 -14.55
C ALA A 26 18.29 13.07 -13.45
N LYS A 27 17.53 14.18 -13.34
CA LYS A 27 17.74 15.17 -12.28
C LYS A 27 17.38 14.61 -10.91
N LEU A 28 16.29 13.84 -10.83
CA LEU A 28 15.87 13.18 -9.60
C LEU A 28 16.83 12.05 -9.19
N GLY A 29 17.52 11.41 -10.14
CA GLY A 29 18.61 10.47 -9.87
C GLY A 29 19.74 11.13 -9.06
N GLY A 30 20.18 12.33 -9.46
CA GLY A 30 21.17 13.09 -8.70
C GLY A 30 20.72 13.45 -7.27
N VAL A 31 19.41 13.70 -7.07
CA VAL A 31 18.84 13.91 -5.73
C VAL A 31 18.84 12.62 -4.91
N ALA A 32 18.50 11.48 -5.53
CA ALA A 32 18.54 10.18 -4.90
C ALA A 32 19.97 9.82 -4.44
N GLU A 33 20.97 10.04 -5.30
CA GLU A 33 22.39 9.83 -4.97
C GLU A 33 22.85 10.75 -3.83
N ALA A 34 22.58 12.07 -3.94
CA ALA A 34 22.97 13.04 -2.91
C ALA A 34 22.29 12.79 -1.55
N SER A 35 21.11 12.18 -1.56
CA SER A 35 20.38 11.78 -0.35
C SER A 35 20.69 10.35 0.09
N GLY A 36 21.65 9.63 -0.49
CA GLY A 36 21.94 8.25 -0.11
C GLY A 36 20.76 7.28 -0.29
N GLY A 37 19.87 7.57 -1.25
CA GLY A 37 18.68 6.77 -1.57
C GLY A 37 17.40 7.16 -0.83
N TRP A 38 17.47 8.12 0.11
CA TRP A 38 16.30 8.54 0.91
C TRP A 38 15.22 9.26 0.08
N LEU A 39 15.63 10.04 -0.93
CA LEU A 39 14.73 10.80 -1.80
C LEU A 39 14.79 10.29 -3.24
N SER A 40 14.19 9.13 -3.49
CA SER A 40 14.07 8.59 -4.84
C SER A 40 13.06 9.37 -5.69
N ALA A 41 13.19 9.26 -7.00
CA ALA A 41 12.22 9.84 -7.94
C ALA A 41 10.77 9.39 -7.64
N THR A 42 10.61 8.11 -7.28
CA THR A 42 9.32 7.53 -6.88
C THR A 42 8.75 8.18 -5.63
N VAL A 43 9.56 8.41 -4.59
CA VAL A 43 9.12 9.09 -3.36
C VAL A 43 8.64 10.50 -3.68
N LEU A 44 9.44 11.25 -4.44
CA LEU A 44 9.13 12.63 -4.78
C LEU A 44 7.86 12.72 -5.64
N ALA A 45 7.69 11.81 -6.61
CA ALA A 45 6.48 11.70 -7.41
C ALA A 45 5.26 11.36 -6.56
N ALA A 46 5.37 10.38 -5.65
CA ALA A 46 4.30 9.97 -4.76
C ALA A 46 3.89 11.11 -3.81
N LEU A 47 4.86 11.81 -3.20
CA LEU A 47 4.59 12.95 -2.34
C LEU A 47 3.93 14.11 -3.10
N ALA A 48 4.42 14.45 -4.29
CA ALA A 48 3.82 15.49 -5.13
C ALA A 48 2.37 15.14 -5.50
N THR A 49 2.12 13.88 -5.88
CA THR A 49 0.79 13.37 -6.19
C THR A 49 -0.12 13.43 -4.96
N ALA A 50 0.40 13.02 -3.80
CA ALA A 50 -0.32 13.00 -2.53
C ALA A 50 -0.72 14.40 -2.07
N VAL A 51 0.16 15.39 -2.15
CA VAL A 51 -0.12 16.77 -1.73
C VAL A 51 -1.36 17.32 -2.44
N VAL A 52 -1.42 17.19 -3.77
CA VAL A 52 -2.55 17.70 -4.55
C VAL A 52 -3.83 16.89 -4.29
N ALA A 53 -3.73 15.56 -4.22
CA ALA A 53 -4.87 14.72 -3.89
C ALA A 53 -5.44 15.05 -2.49
N TYR A 54 -4.58 15.21 -1.49
CA TYR A 54 -4.97 15.57 -0.13
C TYR A 54 -5.54 16.98 -0.05
N ALA A 55 -4.99 17.95 -0.80
CA ALA A 55 -5.58 19.28 -0.89
C ALA A 55 -7.02 19.22 -1.44
N LEU A 56 -7.28 18.39 -2.46
CA LEU A 56 -8.61 18.17 -3.01
C LEU A 56 -9.55 17.45 -2.02
N VAL A 57 -9.06 16.41 -1.34
CA VAL A 57 -9.83 15.60 -0.39
C VAL A 57 -10.19 16.39 0.87
N PHE A 58 -9.23 17.09 1.47
CA PHE A 58 -9.42 17.80 2.74
C PHE A 58 -9.96 19.22 2.57
N GLY A 59 -9.61 19.90 1.48
CA GLY A 59 -10.12 21.24 1.18
C GLY A 59 -11.54 21.19 0.60
N PRO A 60 -11.71 21.18 -0.74
CA PRO A 60 -13.03 21.15 -1.34
C PRO A 60 -13.86 19.89 -1.04
N GLY A 61 -13.20 18.75 -0.84
CA GLY A 61 -13.83 17.49 -0.42
C GLY A 61 -14.29 17.50 1.04
N ARG A 62 -13.85 18.48 1.83
CA ARG A 62 -14.24 18.71 3.24
C ARG A 62 -14.10 17.50 4.14
N GLN A 63 -13.28 16.52 3.76
CA GLN A 63 -12.98 15.38 4.62
C GLN A 63 -12.05 15.85 5.74
N ARG A 64 -12.16 15.24 6.91
CA ARG A 64 -11.21 15.39 8.01
C ARG A 64 -10.21 14.23 7.96
N PRO A 65 -8.99 14.38 8.52
CA PRO A 65 -8.04 13.26 8.62
C PRO A 65 -8.67 11.99 9.23
N GLY A 66 -9.51 12.15 10.25
CA GLY A 66 -10.21 11.04 10.89
C GLY A 66 -11.24 10.32 10.00
N ASP A 67 -11.77 10.97 8.96
CA ASP A 67 -12.73 10.40 8.01
C ASP A 67 -12.04 9.45 7.03
N VAL A 68 -10.78 9.73 6.69
CA VAL A 68 -9.95 8.87 5.83
C VAL A 68 -9.13 7.83 6.62
N GLY A 69 -9.35 7.74 7.94
CA GLY A 69 -8.68 6.75 8.79
C GLY A 69 -7.38 7.22 9.44
N TRP A 70 -6.98 8.48 9.28
CA TRP A 70 -5.81 9.04 9.96
C TRP A 70 -6.15 9.38 11.41
N ARG A 71 -5.94 8.40 12.29
CA ARG A 71 -6.22 8.50 13.73
C ARG A 71 -4.92 8.30 14.50
N GLY A 72 -4.47 9.30 15.25
CA GLY A 72 -3.19 9.24 15.98
C GLY A 72 -3.10 8.04 16.94
N GLY A 73 -4.19 7.72 17.65
CA GLY A 73 -4.27 6.54 18.53
C GLY A 73 -4.16 5.19 17.81
N ALA A 74 -4.23 5.16 16.47
CA ALA A 74 -4.07 3.98 15.66
C ALA A 74 -2.61 3.73 15.21
N LEU A 75 -1.69 4.69 15.43
CA LEU A 75 -0.29 4.56 15.00
C LEU A 75 0.46 3.47 15.78
N VAL A 76 0.40 3.49 17.11
CA VAL A 76 1.10 2.50 17.96
C VAL A 76 0.68 1.05 17.63
N PRO A 77 -0.62 0.70 17.58
CA PRO A 77 -0.99 -0.67 17.19
C PRO A 77 -0.62 -0.99 15.74
N ALA A 78 -0.60 -0.01 14.84
CA ALA A 78 -0.13 -0.24 13.47
C ALA A 78 1.36 -0.57 13.42
N LEU A 79 2.20 0.22 14.08
CA LEU A 79 3.65 -0.03 14.19
C LEU A 79 3.94 -1.40 14.80
N ALA A 80 3.21 -1.77 15.85
CA ALA A 80 3.37 -3.09 16.47
C ALA A 80 3.02 -4.24 15.51
N VAL A 81 1.91 -4.12 14.77
CA VAL A 81 1.52 -5.13 13.76
C VAL A 81 2.50 -5.19 12.61
N THR A 82 2.93 -4.04 12.07
CA THR A 82 3.91 -3.99 10.99
C THR A 82 5.24 -4.60 11.42
N LEU A 83 5.73 -4.27 12.61
CA LEU A 83 6.95 -4.88 13.16
C LEU A 83 6.77 -6.39 13.35
N GLY A 84 5.62 -6.84 13.86
CA GLY A 84 5.31 -8.26 14.02
C GLY A 84 5.29 -9.02 12.68
N LEU A 85 4.68 -8.46 11.64
CA LEU A 85 4.68 -9.03 10.29
C LEU A 85 6.11 -9.11 9.73
N TRP A 86 6.88 -8.03 9.86
CA TRP A 86 8.27 -8.01 9.42
C TRP A 86 9.12 -9.06 10.15
N LEU A 87 9.03 -9.16 11.48
CA LEU A 87 9.74 -10.16 12.27
C LEU A 87 9.36 -11.60 11.86
N ALA A 88 8.08 -11.86 11.59
CA ALA A 88 7.63 -13.15 11.10
C ALA A 88 8.25 -13.49 9.73
N MET A 89 8.34 -12.50 8.82
CA MET A 89 9.01 -12.67 7.53
C MET A 89 10.49 -12.97 7.72
N GLN A 90 11.20 -12.22 8.58
CA GLN A 90 12.61 -12.46 8.86
C GLN A 90 12.85 -13.86 9.45
N PHE A 91 11.99 -14.29 10.37
CA PHE A 91 12.09 -15.61 10.98
C PHE A 91 11.89 -16.74 9.96
N ALA A 92 10.92 -16.60 9.06
CA ALA A 92 10.70 -17.58 8.00
C ALA A 92 11.88 -17.64 7.01
N LEU A 93 12.42 -16.47 6.62
CA LEU A 93 13.61 -16.42 5.77
C LEU A 93 14.82 -17.07 6.45
N TRP A 94 15.01 -16.82 7.76
CA TRP A 94 16.06 -17.47 8.53
C TRP A 94 15.92 -19.00 8.54
N ILE A 95 14.73 -19.56 8.79
CA ILE A 95 14.50 -21.01 8.71
C ILE A 95 14.91 -21.55 7.33
N THR A 96 14.56 -20.84 6.25
CA THR A 96 14.87 -21.31 4.89
C THR A 96 16.36 -21.25 4.56
N ALA A 97 17.07 -20.26 5.12
CA ALA A 97 18.52 -20.18 5.03
C ALA A 97 19.20 -21.39 5.69
N GLU A 98 18.77 -21.79 6.88
CA GLU A 98 19.29 -22.98 7.57
C GLU A 98 19.05 -24.29 6.78
N THR A 99 18.03 -24.33 5.92
CA THR A 99 17.69 -25.51 5.11
C THR A 99 18.38 -25.58 3.73
N GLY A 100 19.29 -24.64 3.42
CA GLY A 100 20.11 -24.71 2.20
C GLY A 100 20.22 -23.42 1.38
N ALA A 101 19.61 -22.32 1.81
CA ALA A 101 19.83 -21.01 1.20
C ALA A 101 20.99 -20.26 1.90
N SER A 102 21.68 -19.36 1.19
CA SER A 102 22.81 -18.63 1.78
C SER A 102 22.36 -17.75 2.97
N ALA A 103 22.85 -18.05 4.18
CA ALA A 103 22.64 -17.20 5.37
C ALA A 103 23.47 -15.89 5.33
N ALA A 104 23.94 -15.46 4.15
CA ALA A 104 24.67 -14.21 4.01
C ALA A 104 23.77 -13.00 4.28
N LEU A 105 24.35 -11.96 4.89
CA LEU A 105 23.69 -10.67 5.07
C LEU A 105 23.30 -10.10 3.70
N HIS A 106 22.06 -9.60 3.57
CA HIS A 106 21.60 -9.01 2.33
C HIS A 106 22.45 -7.76 1.98
N PRO A 107 22.85 -7.56 0.71
CA PRO A 107 23.77 -6.48 0.31
C PRO A 107 23.34 -5.08 0.75
N ALA A 108 22.03 -4.81 0.75
CA ALA A 108 21.49 -3.53 1.22
C ALA A 108 21.81 -3.26 2.70
N TRP A 109 21.80 -4.30 3.56
CA TRP A 109 22.18 -4.19 4.96
C TRP A 109 23.71 -4.10 5.13
N ALA A 110 24.48 -4.77 4.28
CA ALA A 110 25.93 -4.62 4.24
C ALA A 110 26.38 -3.19 3.86
N ALA A 111 25.60 -2.50 3.01
CA ALA A 111 25.78 -1.09 2.68
C ALA A 111 25.33 -0.13 3.80
N GLY A 112 24.67 -0.64 4.85
CA GLY A 112 24.22 0.10 6.02
C GLY A 112 22.70 0.16 6.19
N ALA A 113 22.24 0.36 7.42
CA ALA A 113 20.81 0.36 7.77
C ALA A 113 19.99 1.40 6.99
N ALA A 114 20.59 2.56 6.66
CA ALA A 114 19.94 3.57 5.85
C ALA A 114 19.57 3.06 4.44
N ALA A 115 20.51 2.41 3.75
CA ALA A 115 20.28 1.85 2.43
C ALA A 115 19.23 0.73 2.46
N ALA A 116 19.24 -0.10 3.50
CA ALA A 116 18.25 -1.16 3.67
C ALA A 116 16.84 -0.66 3.98
N LEU A 117 16.71 0.38 4.82
CA LEU A 117 15.42 0.86 5.32
C LEU A 117 14.81 1.99 4.50
N ALA A 118 15.60 2.71 3.70
CA ALA A 118 15.11 3.81 2.88
C ALA A 118 13.92 3.42 1.98
N PRO A 119 13.91 2.27 1.29
CA PRO A 119 12.77 1.85 0.47
C PRO A 119 11.50 1.58 1.29
N LEU A 120 11.62 0.98 2.47
CA LEU A 120 10.47 0.72 3.35
C LEU A 120 9.91 2.03 3.91
N LEU A 121 10.78 2.92 4.36
CA LEU A 121 10.36 4.23 4.88
C LEU A 121 9.72 5.08 3.79
N ALA A 122 10.28 5.07 2.57
CA ALA A 122 9.69 5.66 1.37
C ALA A 122 8.25 5.18 1.14
N GLN A 123 7.99 3.88 1.24
CA GLN A 123 6.64 3.34 1.12
C GLN A 123 5.73 3.84 2.25
N VAL A 124 6.17 3.75 3.50
CA VAL A 124 5.37 4.11 4.69
C VAL A 124 4.98 5.60 4.70
N VAL A 125 5.84 6.49 4.21
CA VAL A 125 5.57 7.95 4.27
C VAL A 125 5.02 8.53 2.97
N ALA A 126 5.22 7.84 1.84
CA ALA A 126 4.81 8.33 0.53
C ALA A 126 3.85 7.35 -0.15
N THR A 127 4.35 6.38 -0.91
CA THR A 127 3.54 5.56 -1.84
C THR A 127 2.42 4.80 -1.15
N ALA A 128 2.73 3.94 -0.17
CA ALA A 128 1.71 3.14 0.51
C ALA A 128 0.74 4.03 1.30
N LEU A 129 1.24 5.07 1.98
CA LEU A 129 0.37 6.01 2.70
C LEU A 129 -0.60 6.72 1.77
N PHE A 130 -0.10 7.21 0.63
CA PHE A 130 -0.89 7.84 -0.41
C PHE A 130 -1.98 6.91 -0.93
N GLU A 131 -1.59 5.74 -1.41
CA GLU A 131 -2.49 4.78 -2.02
C GLU A 131 -3.52 4.27 -1.02
N GLU A 132 -3.13 3.86 0.18
CA GLU A 132 -4.10 3.42 1.19
C GLU A 132 -5.08 4.53 1.56
N THR A 133 -4.60 5.77 1.72
CA THR A 133 -5.48 6.91 2.03
C THR A 133 -6.49 7.15 0.90
N VAL A 134 -6.04 7.15 -0.35
CA VAL A 134 -6.91 7.40 -1.51
C VAL A 134 -7.87 6.26 -1.73
N PHE A 135 -7.41 5.00 -1.79
CA PHE A 135 -8.27 3.88 -2.19
C PHE A 135 -9.12 3.35 -1.03
N ARG A 136 -8.53 3.19 0.17
CA ARG A 136 -9.21 2.55 1.31
C ARG A 136 -9.83 3.60 2.22
N GLY A 137 -9.07 4.66 2.53
CA GLY A 137 -9.53 5.75 3.38
C GLY A 137 -10.62 6.61 2.75
N TRP A 138 -10.57 6.82 1.43
CA TRP A 138 -11.42 7.81 0.77
C TRP A 138 -12.32 7.25 -0.35
N LEU A 139 -11.76 6.73 -1.44
CA LEU A 139 -12.51 6.34 -2.63
C LEU A 139 -13.54 5.26 -2.31
N TRP A 140 -13.13 4.20 -1.59
CA TRP A 140 -14.05 3.13 -1.20
C TRP A 140 -15.26 3.65 -0.38
N PRO A 141 -15.10 4.37 0.75
CA PRO A 141 -16.24 4.97 1.46
C PRO A 141 -17.08 5.91 0.60
N GLN A 142 -16.46 6.71 -0.26
CA GLN A 142 -17.15 7.66 -1.14
C GLN A 142 -17.99 6.97 -2.21
N LEU A 143 -17.52 5.85 -2.77
CA LEU A 143 -18.30 5.02 -3.68
C LEU A 143 -19.44 4.33 -2.92
N ALA A 144 -19.18 3.80 -1.72
CA ALA A 144 -20.19 3.13 -0.91
C ALA A 144 -21.36 4.07 -0.57
N LEU A 145 -21.08 5.30 -0.15
CA LEU A 145 -22.11 6.30 0.15
C LEU A 145 -22.99 6.63 -1.05
N ARG A 146 -22.44 6.61 -2.26
CA ARG A 146 -23.21 6.85 -3.50
C ARG A 146 -24.06 5.65 -3.86
N LEU A 147 -23.48 4.46 -3.81
CA LEU A 147 -24.19 3.22 -4.13
C LEU A 147 -25.34 2.93 -3.16
N ARG A 148 -25.30 3.47 -1.94
CA ARG A 148 -26.39 3.38 -0.95
C ARG A 148 -27.70 4.04 -1.41
N ALA A 149 -27.69 4.88 -2.44
CA ALA A 149 -28.92 5.41 -3.03
C ALA A 149 -29.75 4.32 -3.73
N TRP A 150 -29.12 3.21 -4.13
CA TRP A 150 -29.75 2.16 -4.93
C TRP A 150 -29.62 0.76 -4.33
N LEU A 151 -28.64 0.55 -3.44
CA LEU A 151 -28.31 -0.75 -2.87
C LEU A 151 -28.42 -0.75 -1.35
N SER A 152 -28.59 -1.94 -0.76
CA SER A 152 -28.49 -2.11 0.69
C SER A 152 -27.09 -1.71 1.18
N PRO A 153 -26.92 -1.28 2.45
CA PRO A 153 -25.63 -0.82 2.97
C PRO A 153 -24.48 -1.84 2.77
N TRP A 154 -24.76 -3.12 2.94
CA TRP A 154 -23.78 -4.20 2.76
C TRP A 154 -23.37 -4.38 1.30
N LEU A 155 -24.35 -4.42 0.38
CA LEU A 155 -24.08 -4.54 -1.06
C LEU A 155 -23.36 -3.30 -1.60
N ALA A 156 -23.76 -2.10 -1.16
CA ALA A 156 -23.10 -0.86 -1.53
C ALA A 156 -21.63 -0.85 -1.08
N ALA A 157 -21.34 -1.29 0.15
CA ALA A 157 -19.98 -1.36 0.67
C ALA A 157 -19.13 -2.42 -0.07
N GLY A 158 -19.69 -3.61 -0.32
CA GLY A 158 -19.00 -4.69 -1.03
C GLY A 158 -18.68 -4.32 -2.48
N LEU A 159 -19.67 -3.81 -3.22
CA LEU A 159 -19.46 -3.38 -4.61
C LEU A 159 -18.49 -2.18 -4.69
N ALA A 160 -18.60 -1.21 -3.78
CA ALA A 160 -17.66 -0.09 -3.73
C ALA A 160 -16.22 -0.53 -3.48
N MET A 161 -16.01 -1.58 -2.66
CA MET A 161 -14.69 -2.14 -2.41
C MET A 161 -14.10 -2.70 -3.69
N VAL A 162 -14.86 -3.56 -4.38
CA VAL A 162 -14.48 -4.18 -5.66
C VAL A 162 -14.15 -3.11 -6.69
N LEU A 163 -15.03 -2.10 -6.86
CA LEU A 163 -14.79 -1.01 -7.82
C LEU A 163 -13.54 -0.20 -7.48
N SER A 164 -13.32 0.11 -6.20
CA SER A 164 -12.11 0.83 -5.78
C SER A 164 -10.84 0.04 -6.07
N GLN A 165 -10.85 -1.29 -5.90
CA GLN A 165 -9.67 -2.12 -6.16
C GLN A 165 -9.45 -2.36 -7.66
N ALA A 166 -10.53 -2.40 -8.45
CA ALA A 166 -10.43 -2.43 -9.90
C ALA A 166 -9.78 -1.15 -10.43
N VAL A 167 -10.19 0.02 -9.94
CA VAL A 167 -9.57 1.30 -10.29
C VAL A 167 -8.10 1.33 -9.86
N PHE A 168 -7.77 0.84 -8.65
CA PHE A 168 -6.39 0.70 -8.19
C PHE A 168 -5.54 -0.12 -9.17
N ALA A 169 -5.97 -1.33 -9.54
CA ALA A 169 -5.24 -2.19 -10.47
C ALA A 169 -5.10 -1.54 -11.85
N LEU A 170 -6.18 -0.95 -12.39
CA LEU A 170 -6.16 -0.30 -13.70
C LEU A 170 -5.25 0.93 -13.76
N LEU A 171 -5.05 1.65 -12.66
CA LEU A 171 -4.11 2.77 -12.62
C LEU A 171 -2.64 2.34 -12.74
N HIS A 172 -2.34 1.06 -12.52
CA HIS A 172 -1.00 0.50 -12.74
C HIS A 172 -0.78 0.04 -14.18
N LEU A 173 -1.85 -0.14 -14.97
CA LEU A 173 -1.76 -0.63 -16.35
C LEU A 173 -0.71 0.12 -17.20
N PRO A 174 -0.65 1.46 -17.20
CA PRO A 174 0.36 2.17 -17.99
C PRO A 174 1.80 1.83 -17.57
N GLY A 175 2.04 1.68 -16.27
CA GLY A 175 3.36 1.32 -15.75
C GLY A 175 3.75 -0.12 -16.08
N LEU A 176 2.79 -1.04 -16.02
CA LEU A 176 3.00 -2.45 -16.41
C LEU A 176 3.33 -2.57 -17.90
N LEU A 177 2.60 -1.84 -18.76
CA LEU A 177 2.87 -1.78 -20.20
C LEU A 177 4.25 -1.15 -20.48
N GLN A 178 4.62 -0.07 -19.78
CA GLN A 178 5.95 0.53 -19.92
C GLN A 178 7.07 -0.42 -19.48
N ALA A 179 6.81 -1.27 -18.47
CA ALA A 179 7.73 -2.33 -18.05
C ALA A 179 7.79 -3.52 -19.02
N GLY A 180 7.05 -3.47 -20.15
CA GLY A 180 7.08 -4.48 -21.20
C GLY A 180 6.22 -5.71 -20.92
N LEU A 181 5.31 -5.66 -19.94
CA LEU A 181 4.37 -6.75 -19.70
C LEU A 181 3.23 -6.70 -20.72
N ASP A 182 2.93 -7.84 -21.34
CA ASP A 182 1.82 -8.02 -22.26
C ASP A 182 1.11 -9.38 -22.05
N GLY A 183 0.00 -9.57 -22.78
CA GLY A 183 -0.78 -10.81 -22.80
C GLY A 183 -1.09 -11.37 -21.39
N GLN A 184 -0.81 -12.67 -21.21
CA GLN A 184 -1.08 -13.37 -19.96
C GLN A 184 -0.29 -12.79 -18.76
N ALA A 185 0.94 -12.32 -18.98
CA ALA A 185 1.76 -11.76 -17.89
C ALA A 185 1.13 -10.47 -17.35
N LEU A 186 0.60 -9.62 -18.24
CA LEU A 186 -0.14 -8.42 -17.88
C LEU A 186 -1.44 -8.76 -17.12
N ASP A 187 -2.20 -9.74 -17.62
CA ASP A 187 -3.45 -10.17 -16.98
C ASP A 187 -3.21 -10.68 -15.56
N VAL A 188 -2.17 -11.50 -15.35
CA VAL A 188 -1.77 -12.01 -14.05
C VAL A 188 -1.33 -10.86 -13.14
N ALA A 189 -0.53 -9.92 -13.63
CA ALA A 189 -0.08 -8.78 -12.83
C ALA A 189 -1.26 -7.91 -12.36
N LEU A 190 -2.20 -7.59 -13.25
CA LEU A 190 -3.41 -6.83 -12.92
C LEU A 190 -4.30 -7.58 -11.93
N LEU A 191 -4.47 -8.88 -12.11
CA LEU A 191 -5.23 -9.72 -11.18
C LEU A 191 -4.57 -9.72 -9.80
N MET A 192 -3.25 -9.87 -9.73
CA MET A 192 -2.52 -9.86 -8.46
C MET A 192 -2.59 -8.49 -7.76
N LEU A 193 -2.53 -7.38 -8.50
CA LEU A 193 -2.76 -6.04 -7.95
C LEU A 193 -4.18 -5.87 -7.41
N PHE A 194 -5.19 -6.35 -8.14
CA PHE A 194 -6.58 -6.32 -7.71
C PHE A 194 -6.80 -7.15 -6.43
N LEU A 195 -6.27 -8.38 -6.38
CA LEU A 195 -6.39 -9.27 -5.23
C LEU A 195 -5.64 -8.72 -4.01
N SER A 196 -4.42 -8.20 -4.20
CA SER A 196 -3.68 -7.50 -3.14
C SER A 196 -4.45 -6.28 -2.65
N GLY A 197 -5.07 -5.56 -3.59
CA GLY A 197 -6.06 -4.52 -3.37
C GLY A 197 -7.11 -4.91 -2.34
N LEU A 198 -7.79 -6.02 -2.61
CA LEU A 198 -8.87 -6.56 -1.79
C LEU A 198 -8.38 -7.00 -0.41
N VAL A 199 -7.24 -7.68 -0.33
CA VAL A 199 -6.66 -8.10 0.96
C VAL A 199 -6.41 -6.90 1.86
N LEU A 200 -5.77 -5.84 1.35
CA LEU A 200 -5.52 -4.62 2.11
C LEU A 200 -6.82 -3.90 2.51
N ALA A 201 -7.81 -3.86 1.63
CA ALA A 201 -9.12 -3.30 1.94
C ALA A 201 -9.83 -4.10 3.05
N LEU A 202 -9.73 -5.43 3.05
CA LEU A 202 -10.29 -6.30 4.09
C LEU A 202 -9.53 -6.17 5.42
N VAL A 203 -8.20 -6.02 5.39
CA VAL A 203 -7.39 -5.70 6.58
C VAL A 203 -7.87 -4.38 7.20
N TYR A 204 -8.06 -3.33 6.39
CA TYR A 204 -8.61 -2.07 6.87
C TYR A 204 -10.06 -2.24 7.37
N ALA A 205 -10.89 -3.00 6.66
CA ALA A 205 -12.26 -3.29 7.06
C ALA A 205 -12.33 -4.00 8.41
N ALA A 206 -11.44 -4.96 8.67
CA ALA A 206 -11.41 -5.78 9.88
C ALA A 206 -10.83 -5.01 11.08
N THR A 207 -9.81 -4.19 10.86
CA THR A 207 -9.08 -3.50 11.94
C THR A 207 -9.62 -2.10 12.19
N GLY A 208 -10.03 -1.36 11.15
CA GLY A 208 -10.37 0.07 11.20
C GLY A 208 -9.16 0.95 11.40
N ASN A 209 -7.97 0.40 11.12
CA ASN A 209 -6.71 1.07 11.25
C ASN A 209 -6.05 1.13 9.88
N LEU A 210 -6.09 2.31 9.25
CA LEU A 210 -5.51 2.52 7.93
C LEU A 210 -4.00 2.24 7.96
N PHE A 211 -3.32 2.61 9.04
CA PHE A 211 -1.88 2.48 9.15
C PHE A 211 -1.41 1.02 9.18
N ILE A 212 -2.27 0.07 9.60
CA ILE A 212 -1.97 -1.37 9.45
C ILE A 212 -1.92 -1.75 7.97
N ALA A 213 -2.87 -1.28 7.16
CA ALA A 213 -2.85 -1.52 5.72
C ALA A 213 -1.63 -0.84 5.06
N VAL A 214 -1.27 0.38 5.50
CA VAL A 214 -0.06 1.08 5.03
C VAL A 214 1.19 0.26 5.30
N GLY A 215 1.37 -0.23 6.53
CA GLY A 215 2.54 -1.03 6.87
C GLY A 215 2.58 -2.38 6.16
N ALA A 216 1.43 -3.05 6.00
CA ALA A 216 1.32 -4.29 5.24
C ALA A 216 1.68 -4.09 3.76
N HIS A 217 1.14 -3.05 3.14
CA HIS A 217 1.45 -2.65 1.77
C HIS A 217 2.94 -2.31 1.63
N ALA A 218 3.48 -1.49 2.53
CA ALA A 218 4.88 -1.11 2.52
C ALA A 218 5.82 -2.33 2.61
N LEU A 219 5.51 -3.31 3.47
CA LEU A 219 6.27 -4.56 3.56
C LEU A 219 6.12 -5.44 2.31
N GLY A 220 4.95 -5.46 1.67
CA GLY A 220 4.74 -6.16 0.40
C GLY A 220 5.60 -5.58 -0.73
N ASN A 221 5.77 -4.26 -0.76
CA ASN A 221 6.58 -3.57 -1.77
C ASN A 221 8.08 -3.54 -1.43
N ALA A 222 8.42 -3.46 -0.14
CA ALA A 222 9.78 -3.31 0.37
C ALA A 222 9.97 -4.18 1.62
N PRO A 223 10.14 -5.51 1.45
CA PRO A 223 10.20 -6.46 2.57
C PRO A 223 11.45 -6.32 3.45
N THR A 224 12.52 -5.68 2.95
CA THR A 224 13.79 -5.44 3.68
C THR A 224 14.37 -6.70 4.34
N PRO A 225 14.56 -7.80 3.60
CA PRO A 225 15.08 -9.05 4.16
C PRO A 225 16.47 -8.84 4.76
N LEU A 226 16.72 -9.42 5.93
CA LEU A 226 18.03 -9.40 6.57
C LEU A 226 19.02 -10.31 5.85
N LEU A 227 18.54 -11.45 5.35
CA LEU A 227 19.35 -12.48 4.68
C LEU A 227 19.14 -12.45 3.17
N ALA A 228 20.20 -12.68 2.41
CA ALA A 228 20.17 -12.76 0.94
C ALA A 228 19.60 -14.09 0.44
N GLY A 229 19.79 -15.17 1.20
CA GLY A 229 19.27 -16.49 0.88
C GLY A 229 17.88 -16.69 1.47
N GLY A 230 16.90 -16.72 0.58
CA GLY A 230 15.53 -17.10 0.87
C GLY A 230 14.71 -16.98 -0.40
N GLU A 231 13.77 -17.89 -0.60
CA GLU A 231 12.84 -17.81 -1.72
C GLU A 231 11.95 -16.56 -1.54
N PRO A 232 11.97 -15.58 -2.47
CA PRO A 232 11.16 -14.36 -2.35
C PRO A 232 9.67 -14.64 -2.13
N GLY A 233 9.17 -15.76 -2.67
CA GLY A 233 7.80 -16.21 -2.47
C GLY A 233 7.44 -16.53 -1.03
N ILE A 234 8.40 -16.96 -0.19
CA ILE A 234 8.13 -17.31 1.22
C ILE A 234 7.82 -16.08 2.04
N ALA A 235 8.57 -15.00 1.86
CA ALA A 235 8.30 -13.72 2.54
C ALA A 235 6.88 -13.23 2.23
N ASN A 236 6.46 -13.31 0.96
CA ASN A 236 5.13 -12.91 0.52
C ASN A 236 4.03 -13.82 1.09
N ASN A 237 4.26 -15.13 1.15
CA ASN A 237 3.32 -16.09 1.73
C ASN A 237 3.12 -15.85 3.24
N VAL A 238 4.21 -15.61 3.97
CA VAL A 238 4.17 -15.31 5.40
C VAL A 238 3.45 -13.99 5.66
N LEU A 239 3.71 -12.97 4.84
CA LEU A 239 2.97 -11.71 4.90
C LEU A 239 1.47 -11.97 4.72
N LEU A 240 1.08 -12.68 3.66
CA LEU A 240 -0.34 -12.99 3.38
C LEU A 240 -1.00 -13.77 4.53
N LEU A 241 -0.35 -14.80 5.07
CA LEU A 241 -0.85 -15.55 6.23
C LEU A 241 -0.97 -14.67 7.47
N GLY A 242 0.03 -13.81 7.70
CA GLY A 242 0.00 -12.80 8.76
C GLY A 242 -1.20 -11.86 8.62
N LEU A 243 -1.51 -11.39 7.42
CA LEU A 243 -2.68 -10.56 7.15
C LEU A 243 -3.99 -11.29 7.40
N VAL A 244 -4.08 -12.58 7.07
CA VAL A 244 -5.24 -13.42 7.44
C VAL A 244 -5.39 -13.47 8.97
N GLY A 245 -4.30 -13.69 9.70
CA GLY A 245 -4.31 -13.64 11.17
C GLY A 245 -4.79 -12.30 11.72
N VAL A 246 -4.30 -11.18 11.17
CA VAL A 246 -4.72 -9.82 11.54
C VAL A 246 -6.21 -9.61 11.26
N MET A 247 -6.72 -10.06 10.11
CA MET A 247 -8.14 -9.96 9.77
C MET A 247 -9.02 -10.73 10.75
N LEU A 248 -8.65 -11.98 11.07
CA LEU A 248 -9.39 -12.82 12.00
C LEU A 248 -9.41 -12.22 13.41
N LEU A 249 -8.26 -11.78 13.92
CA LEU A 249 -8.15 -11.15 15.23
C LEU A 249 -8.92 -9.83 15.30
N GLY A 250 -8.75 -8.96 14.30
CA GLY A 250 -9.48 -7.68 14.21
C GLY A 250 -10.99 -7.88 14.16
N GLY A 251 -11.46 -8.82 13.34
CA GLY A 251 -12.87 -9.20 13.26
C GLY A 251 -13.42 -9.70 14.60
N LEU A 252 -12.68 -10.59 15.28
CA LEU A 252 -13.07 -11.13 16.59
C LEU A 252 -13.15 -10.03 17.65
N LEU A 253 -12.17 -9.15 17.73
CA LEU A 253 -12.13 -8.06 18.70
C LEU A 253 -13.32 -7.11 18.54
N ARG A 254 -13.65 -6.75 17.29
CA ARG A 254 -14.82 -5.91 16.99
C ARG A 254 -16.14 -6.59 17.31
N TRP A 255 -16.27 -7.88 16.98
CA TRP A 255 -17.46 -8.64 17.32
C TRP A 255 -17.68 -8.69 18.84
N ARG A 256 -16.62 -8.87 19.63
CA ARG A 256 -16.69 -8.83 21.09
C ARG A 256 -17.12 -7.46 21.62
N GLN A 257 -16.62 -6.37 21.03
CA GLN A 257 -17.00 -5.00 21.43
C GLN A 257 -18.49 -4.74 21.17
N ARG A 258 -19.02 -5.17 20.01
CA ARG A 258 -20.45 -5.02 19.67
C ARG A 258 -21.40 -5.83 20.55
N ARG A 259 -20.92 -6.87 21.25
CA ARG A 259 -21.73 -7.65 22.19
C ARG A 259 -21.71 -7.11 23.63
N ARG A 260 -20.80 -6.18 23.93
CA ARG A 260 -20.61 -5.62 25.28
C ARG A 260 -21.24 -4.23 25.46
N GLY A 261 -21.64 -3.58 24.38
CA GLY A 261 -22.43 -2.34 24.39
C GLY A 261 -23.80 -2.60 23.81
#